data_AF-K6D4T2-F1
#
_entry.id   AF-K6D4T2-F1
#
_cell.length_a   1.000
_cell.length_b   1.000
_cell.length_c   1.000
_cell.angle_alpha   90.00
_cell.angle_beta   90.00
_cell.angle_gamma   90.00
#
_symmetry.space_group_name_H-M   'P 1'
#
loop_
_entity.id
_entity.type
_entity.pdbx_description
1 polymer ?
#
loop_
_entity_poly.entity_id
_entity_poly.type
_entity_poly.pdbx_seq_one_letter_code
_entity_poly.pdbx_strand_id
1 'polypeptide(L)'
;MAMEESKARVEINPEFLPFLKRINDDSIDEDVNLSLAIYLFTAKKVTLARAAELAGISIADFIQILINHNIHWAEYTEEHKKQDDETIEFLLKEVEKHD
;
A
#
# COMPACT_ATOMS: atom_id res chain seq x y z
N MET A 1 25.87 18.95 12.03
CA MET A 1 24.68 19.66 12.54
C MET A 1 23.51 18.77 12.20
N ALA A 2 22.83 18.20 13.21
CA ALA A 2 21.61 17.43 12.97
C ALA A 2 20.54 18.45 12.52
N MET A 3 20.08 18.31 11.28
CA MET A 3 18.90 19.04 10.83
C MET A 3 17.72 18.41 11.57
N GLU A 4 17.15 19.13 12.53
CA GLU A 4 15.82 18.77 13.03
C GLU A 4 14.87 18.80 11.83
N GLU A 5 14.34 17.63 11.47
CA GLU A 5 13.30 17.53 10.44
C GLU A 5 12.11 18.38 10.89
N SER A 6 11.84 19.46 10.17
CA SER A 6 10.67 20.31 10.43
C SER A 6 9.40 19.51 10.14
N LYS A 7 8.74 19.02 11.20
CA LYS A 7 7.44 18.37 11.10
C LYS A 7 6.36 19.39 10.69
N ALA A 8 5.54 19.03 9.70
CA ALA A 8 4.35 19.78 9.36
C ALA A 8 3.34 19.73 10.53
N ARG A 9 2.72 20.87 10.87
CA ARG A 9 1.65 20.93 11.87
C ARG A 9 0.30 20.99 11.16
N VAL A 10 -0.62 20.13 11.58
CA VAL A 10 -1.98 20.05 11.04
C VAL A 10 -2.97 20.07 12.19
N GLU A 11 -4.06 20.82 12.03
CA GLU A 11 -5.17 20.80 12.96
C GLU A 11 -6.11 19.64 12.61
N ILE A 12 -6.28 18.70 13.54
CA ILE A 12 -7.20 17.58 13.41
C ILE A 12 -8.39 17.76 14.34
N ASN A 13 -9.58 17.31 13.91
CA ASN A 13 -10.75 17.29 14.77
C ASN A 13 -10.48 16.35 15.98
N PRO A 14 -10.61 16.83 17.23
CA PRO A 14 -10.32 16.04 18.43
C PRO A 14 -11.17 14.77 18.54
N GLU A 15 -12.33 14.71 17.90
CA GLU A 15 -13.19 13.53 17.86
C GLU A 15 -12.54 12.34 17.14
N PHE A 16 -11.49 12.55 16.33
CA PHE A 16 -10.75 11.45 15.71
C PHE A 16 -9.76 10.77 16.67
N LEU A 17 -9.31 11.46 17.73
CA LEU A 17 -8.24 10.97 18.62
C LEU A 17 -8.51 9.61 19.27
N PRO A 18 -9.74 9.26 19.71
CA PRO A 18 -10.02 7.94 20.27
C PRO A 18 -9.84 6.80 19.26
N PHE A 19 -9.96 7.09 17.97
CA PHE A 19 -9.87 6.10 16.89
C PHE A 19 -8.45 5.96 16.32
N LEU A 20 -7.58 6.94 16.58
CA LEU A 20 -6.16 6.98 16.15
C LEU A 20 -5.18 6.51 17.23
N LYS A 21 -5.67 6.13 18.41
CA LYS A 21 -4.82 5.59 19.48
C LYS A 21 -4.91 4.08 19.45
N ARG A 22 -3.92 3.42 18.85
CA ARG A 22 -3.72 1.99 19.09
C ARG A 22 -3.23 1.75 20.52
N ILE A 23 -3.62 0.60 21.06
CA ILE A 23 -3.42 0.21 22.47
C ILE A 23 -1.94 -0.03 22.81
N ASN A 24 -1.08 -0.22 21.80
CA ASN A 24 0.37 -0.30 21.95
C ASN A 24 1.00 0.83 21.14
N ASP A 25 1.98 1.48 21.74
CA ASP A 25 2.70 2.71 21.36
C ASP A 25 3.15 2.82 19.89
N ASP A 26 2.20 3.17 19.01
CA ASP A 26 2.45 3.72 17.68
C ASP A 26 1.98 5.19 17.69
N SER A 27 2.81 6.10 17.20
CA SER A 27 2.55 7.54 17.25
C SER A 27 1.28 7.89 16.47
N ILE A 28 0.45 8.81 16.99
CA ILE A 28 -0.70 9.37 16.24
C ILE A 28 -0.26 9.86 14.84
N ASP A 29 0.99 10.32 14.73
CA ASP A 29 1.59 10.74 13.45
C ASP A 29 1.56 9.60 12.42
N GLU A 30 1.80 8.36 12.81
CA GLU A 30 1.84 7.20 11.91
C GLU A 30 0.47 6.85 11.37
N ASP A 31 -0.56 6.83 12.23
CA ASP A 31 -1.94 6.57 11.82
C ASP A 31 -2.45 7.68 10.88
N VAL A 32 -2.10 8.94 11.14
CA VAL A 32 -2.42 10.08 10.27
C VAL A 32 -1.69 9.98 8.93
N ASN A 33 -0.39 9.68 8.94
CA ASN A 33 0.40 9.55 7.72
C ASN A 33 -0.07 8.37 6.86
N LEU A 34 -0.40 7.23 7.47
CA LEU A 34 -0.97 6.08 6.79
C LEU A 34 -2.31 6.42 6.15
N SER A 35 -3.20 7.09 6.90
CA SER A 35 -4.50 7.53 6.39
C SER A 35 -4.35 8.47 5.19
N LEU A 36 -3.40 9.40 5.24
CA LEU A 36 -3.10 10.31 4.14
C LEU A 36 -2.53 9.57 2.92
N ALA A 37 -1.62 8.61 3.14
CA ALA A 37 -1.04 7.80 2.06
C ALA A 37 -2.11 6.97 1.33
N ILE A 38 -3.03 6.34 2.07
CA ILE A 38 -4.17 5.61 1.51
C ILE A 38 -5.05 6.54 0.67
N TYR A 39 -5.37 7.73 1.18
CA TYR A 39 -6.15 8.72 0.44
C TYR A 39 -5.43 9.13 -0.87
N LEU A 40 -4.14 9.47 -0.81
CA LEU A 40 -3.38 9.88 -1.98
C LEU A 40 -3.30 8.78 -3.03
N PHE A 41 -3.13 7.52 -2.60
CA PHE A 41 -3.13 6.36 -3.49
C PHE A 41 -4.49 6.15 -4.15
N THR A 42 -5.57 6.09 -3.37
CA THR A 42 -6.94 5.88 -3.87
C THR A 42 -7.42 7.03 -4.76
N ALA A 43 -6.95 8.26 -4.50
CA ALA A 43 -7.17 9.42 -5.36
C ALA A 43 -6.29 9.43 -6.63
N LYS A 44 -5.52 8.36 -6.89
CA LYS A 44 -4.57 8.20 -8.02
C LYS A 44 -3.54 9.34 -8.10
N LYS A 45 -3.16 9.93 -6.97
CA LYS A 45 -2.16 11.02 -6.89
C LYS A 45 -0.73 10.52 -6.75
N VAL A 46 -0.56 9.33 -6.19
CA VAL A 46 0.73 8.65 -6.01
C VAL A 46 0.62 7.19 -6.42
N THR A 47 1.76 6.58 -6.77
CA THR A 47 1.83 5.14 -7.04
C THR A 47 1.76 4.35 -5.73
N LEU A 48 1.46 3.05 -5.82
CA LEU A 48 1.47 2.13 -4.68
C LEU A 48 2.80 2.20 -3.90
N ALA A 49 3.92 2.16 -4.62
CA ALA A 49 5.25 2.23 -4.04
C ALA A 49 5.48 3.57 -3.30
N ARG A 50 5.07 4.68 -3.89
CA ARG A 50 5.22 6.01 -3.27
C ARG A 50 4.31 6.18 -2.06
N ALA A 51 3.12 5.59 -2.07
CA ALA A 51 2.22 5.61 -0.91
C ALA A 51 2.81 4.83 0.28
N ALA A 52 3.37 3.64 0.03
CA ALA A 52 4.04 2.85 1.06
C ALA A 52 5.24 3.60 1.66
N GLU A 53 6.06 4.23 0.81
CA GLU A 53 7.20 5.07 1.24
C GLU A 53 6.75 6.23 2.12
N LEU A 54 5.68 6.96 1.74
CA LEU A 54 5.14 8.07 2.53
C LEU A 54 4.55 7.62 3.87
N ALA A 55 4.02 6.40 3.94
CA ALA A 55 3.53 5.79 5.17
C ALA A 55 4.65 5.20 6.05
N GLY A 56 5.90 5.18 5.56
CA GLY A 56 7.05 4.63 6.31
C GLY A 56 7.04 3.11 6.44
N ILE A 57 6.29 2.39 5.59
CA ILE A 57 6.15 0.93 5.65
C ILE A 57 6.55 0.26 4.34
N SER A 58 6.74 -1.06 4.36
CA SER A 58 7.05 -1.80 3.14
C SER A 58 5.85 -1.81 2.17
N ILE A 59 6.12 -2.00 0.87
CA ILE A 59 5.06 -2.14 -0.14
C ILE A 59 4.16 -3.34 0.18
N ALA A 60 4.74 -4.44 0.67
CA ALA A 60 4.00 -5.64 1.05
C ALA A 60 3.02 -5.36 2.21
N ASP A 61 3.47 -4.64 3.24
CA ASP A 61 2.62 -4.27 4.37
C ASP A 61 1.51 -3.31 3.93
N PHE A 62 1.84 -2.35 3.07
CA PHE A 62 0.85 -1.42 2.52
C PHE A 62 -0.20 -2.16 1.69
N ILE A 63 0.18 -3.14 0.86
CA ILE A 63 -0.75 -4.00 0.13
C ILE A 63 -1.66 -4.77 1.09
N GLN A 64 -1.10 -5.36 2.15
CA GLN A 64 -1.88 -6.10 3.14
C GLN A 64 -2.92 -5.21 3.83
N ILE A 65 -2.55 -3.96 4.15
CA ILE A 65 -3.47 -2.96 4.68
C ILE A 65 -4.60 -2.68 3.69
N LEU A 66 -4.28 -2.41 2.42
CA LEU A 66 -5.30 -2.18 1.39
C LEU A 66 -6.26 -3.37 1.25
N ILE A 67 -5.76 -4.61 1.29
CA ILE A 67 -6.58 -5.83 1.28
C ILE A 67 -7.51 -5.86 2.49
N ASN A 68 -6.99 -5.60 3.70
CA ASN A 68 -7.79 -5.61 4.93
C ASN A 68 -8.90 -4.54 4.92
N HIS A 69 -8.66 -3.41 4.26
CA HIS A 69 -9.64 -2.34 4.05
C HIS A 69 -10.52 -2.54 2.81
N ASN A 70 -10.38 -3.67 2.10
CA ASN A 70 -11.10 -3.97 0.86
C ASN A 70 -10.91 -2.88 -0.22
N ILE A 71 -9.71 -2.29 -0.27
CA ILE A 71 -9.30 -1.29 -1.27
C ILE A 71 -8.56 -2.00 -2.40
N HIS A 72 -9.03 -1.78 -3.63
CA HIS A 72 -8.40 -2.33 -4.82
C HIS A 72 -7.04 -1.67 -5.06
N TRP A 73 -5.97 -2.46 -5.05
CA TRP A 73 -4.59 -1.97 -5.08
C TRP A 73 -3.84 -2.26 -6.39
N ALA A 74 -4.32 -3.21 -7.19
CA ALA A 74 -3.75 -3.53 -8.50
C ALA A 74 -4.88 -3.80 -9.50
N GLU A 75 -4.88 -3.06 -10.61
CA GLU A 75 -5.69 -3.40 -11.78
C GLU A 75 -5.05 -4.62 -12.45
N TYR A 76 -5.78 -5.73 -12.54
CA TYR A 76 -5.39 -6.85 -13.39
C TYR A 76 -5.64 -6.41 -14.84
N THR A 77 -4.56 -6.08 -15.55
CA THR A 77 -4.64 -5.61 -16.94
C THR A 77 -4.66 -6.79 -17.90
N GLU A 78 -5.18 -6.57 -19.11
CA GLU A 78 -5.13 -7.60 -20.18
C GLU A 78 -3.69 -8.00 -20.53
N GLU A 79 -2.71 -7.11 -20.32
CA GLU A 79 -1.30 -7.43 -20.54
C GLU A 79 -0.78 -8.41 -19.47
N HIS A 80 -1.17 -8.21 -18.20
CA HIS A 80 -0.84 -9.15 -17.12
C HIS A 80 -1.48 -10.52 -17.38
N LYS A 81 -2.74 -10.53 -17.84
CA LYS A 81 -3.42 -11.75 -18.23
C LYS A 81 -2.72 -12.50 -19.36
N LYS A 82 -2.31 -11.78 -20.39
CA LYS A 82 -1.60 -12.35 -21.53
C LYS A 82 -0.26 -12.97 -21.11
N GLN A 83 0.49 -12.29 -20.23
CA GLN A 83 1.76 -12.82 -19.71
C GLN A 83 1.55 -14.08 -18.87
N ASP A 84 0.50 -14.13 -18.05
CA ASP A 84 0.12 -15.32 -17.30
C ASP A 84 -0.28 -16.47 -18.25
N ASP A 85 -1.11 -16.20 -19.25
CA ASP A 85 -1.56 -17.17 -20.26
C ASP A 85 -0.37 -17.77 -21.03
N GLU A 86 0.59 -16.94 -21.46
CA GLU A 86 1.83 -17.37 -22.12
C GLU A 86 2.68 -18.28 -21.22
N THR A 87 2.77 -17.95 -19.93
CA THR A 87 3.51 -18.74 -18.94
C THR A 87 2.83 -20.09 -18.70
N ILE A 88 1.51 -20.12 -18.59
CA ILE A 88 0.72 -21.35 -18.44
C ILE A 88 0.91 -22.26 -19.65
N GLU A 89 0.82 -21.72 -20.86
CA GLU A 89 0.98 -22.50 -22.10
C GLU A 89 2.40 -23.10 -22.20
N PHE A 90 3.43 -22.34 -21.82
CA PHE A 90 4.80 -22.84 -21.75
C PHE A 90 4.94 -24.01 -20.79
N LEU A 91 4.39 -23.89 -19.57
CA LEU A 91 4.48 -24.94 -18.56
C LEU A 91 3.74 -26.21 -19.00
N LEU A 92 2.56 -26.09 -19.61
CA LEU A 92 1.80 -27.24 -20.13
C LEU A 92 2.58 -27.99 -21.23
N LYS A 93 3.22 -27.26 -22.15
CA LYS A 93 4.05 -27.87 -23.21
C LYS A 93 5.28 -28.58 -22.68
N GLU A 94 5.88 -28.10 -21.59
CA GLU A 94 7.02 -28.78 -20.96
C GLU A 94 6.58 -30.04 -20.20
N VAL A 95 5.38 -30.06 -19.62
CA VAL A 95 4.81 -31.27 -19.01
C VAL A 95 4.51 -32.35 -20.07
N GLU A 96 3.92 -31.97 -21.20
CA GLU A 96 3.63 -32.92 -22.31
C GLU A 96 4.88 -33.50 -22.97
N LYS A 97 6.05 -32.84 -22.87
CA LYS A 97 7.33 -33.37 -23.38
C LYS A 97 7.99 -34.39 -22.45
N HIS A 98 7.52 -34.49 -21.21
CA HIS A 98 8.10 -35.35 -20.18
C HIS A 98 7.27 -36.62 -19.89
N ASP A 99 6.17 -36.84 -20.62
CA ASP A 99 5.43 -38.11 -20.75
C ASP A 99 5.78 -38.83 -22.07
#